data_AF-A0A316I161-F1
#
_entry.id   AF-A0A316I161-F1
#
_cell.length_a   1.000
_cell.length_b   1.000
_cell.length_c   1.000
_cell.angle_alpha   90.00
_cell.angle_beta   90.00
_cell.angle_gamma   90.00
#
_symmetry.space_group_name_H-M   'P 1'
#
loop_
_entity.id
_entity.type
_entity.pdbx_description
1 polymer ?
#
loop_
_entity_poly.entity_id
_entity_poly.type
_entity_poly.pdbx_seq_one_letter_code
_entity_poly.pdbx_strand_id
1 'polypeptide(L)'
;MDVQRLTRTAARLFGDLGPAGALTVRELPDGLGICVWQTGVRGGGTIFVGCDETVLFVGSATGFDAGLAAFRQGRRTPAERFRSEP
;
A
#
# COMPACT_ATOMS: atom_id res chain seq x y z
N MET A 1 -13.49 -10.40 -1.84
CA MET A 1 -12.57 -9.28 -1.52
C MET A 1 -13.32 -7.97 -1.73
N ASP A 2 -13.28 -7.04 -0.77
CA ASP A 2 -13.93 -5.72 -0.89
C ASP A 2 -12.89 -4.65 -1.27
N VAL A 3 -12.73 -4.41 -2.57
CA VAL A 3 -11.72 -3.48 -3.12
C VAL A 3 -11.92 -2.05 -2.60
N GLN A 4 -13.17 -1.61 -2.40
CA GLN A 4 -13.47 -0.27 -1.92
C GLN A 4 -13.01 -0.09 -0.47
N ARG A 5 -13.25 -1.09 0.38
CA ARG A 5 -12.74 -1.10 1.75
C ARG A 5 -11.22 -1.03 1.80
N LEU A 6 -10.54 -1.90 1.03
CA LEU A 6 -9.08 -1.93 1.01
C LEU A 6 -8.47 -0.64 0.45
N THR A 7 -9.13 -0.03 -0.55
CA THR A 7 -8.70 1.25 -1.12
C THR A 7 -8.80 2.38 -0.10
N ARG A 8 -9.86 2.41 0.73
CA ARG A 8 -9.99 3.39 1.82
C ARG A 8 -8.88 3.22 2.86
N THR A 9 -8.50 1.98 3.18
CA THR A 9 -7.36 1.70 4.07
C THR A 9 -6.07 2.28 3.51
N ALA A 10 -5.74 2.02 2.24
CA ALA A 10 -4.56 2.59 1.60
C ALA A 10 -4.60 4.13 1.54
N ALA A 11 -5.76 4.71 1.22
CA ALA A 11 -5.93 6.16 1.13
C ALA A 11 -5.66 6.87 2.47
N ARG A 12 -6.15 6.29 3.57
CA ARG A 12 -5.86 6.80 4.92
C ARG A 12 -4.35 6.76 5.20
N LEU A 13 -3.69 5.64 4.92
CA LEU A 13 -2.27 5.46 5.17
C LEU A 13 -1.40 6.39 4.32
N PHE A 14 -1.78 6.63 3.07
CA PHE A 14 -1.11 7.65 2.25
C PHE A 14 -1.28 9.06 2.83
N GLY A 15 -2.46 9.38 3.37
CA GLY A 15 -2.70 10.64 4.06
C GLY A 15 -1.83 10.84 5.30
N ASP A 16 -1.57 9.77 6.06
CA ASP A 16 -0.69 9.80 7.24
C ASP A 16 0.80 10.02 6.86
N LEU A 17 1.20 9.57 5.67
CA LEU A 17 2.54 9.76 5.10
C LEU A 17 2.76 11.16 4.48
N GLY A 18 1.69 11.89 4.17
CA GLY A 18 1.75 13.22 3.57
C GLY A 18 0.66 13.47 2.53
N PRO A 19 0.75 14.59 1.76
CA PRO A 19 -0.24 14.91 0.74
C PRO A 19 -0.42 13.78 -0.26
N ALA A 20 -1.63 13.25 -0.35
CA ALA A 20 -1.94 12.18 -1.28
C ALA A 20 -2.23 12.72 -2.68
N GLY A 21 -1.42 12.30 -3.67
CA GLY A 21 -1.76 12.44 -5.08
C GLY A 21 -2.88 11.49 -5.51
N ALA A 22 -3.22 11.49 -6.81
CA ALA A 22 -4.21 10.56 -7.35
C ALA A 22 -3.76 9.10 -7.11
N LEU A 23 -4.62 8.31 -6.47
CA LEU A 23 -4.33 6.90 -6.18
C LEU A 23 -4.67 6.03 -7.37
N THR A 24 -3.79 5.09 -7.69
CA THR A 24 -4.04 4.02 -8.64
C THR A 24 -4.07 2.70 -7.90
N VAL A 25 -5.06 1.87 -8.21
CA VAL A 25 -5.35 0.61 -7.54
C VAL A 25 -5.19 -0.54 -8.53
N ARG A 26 -4.56 -1.63 -8.08
CA ARG A 26 -4.49 -2.89 -8.81
C ARG A 26 -4.79 -4.05 -7.88
N GLU A 27 -5.63 -4.97 -8.31
CA GLU A 27 -5.87 -6.22 -7.58
C GLU A 27 -4.63 -7.13 -7.63
N LEU A 28 -4.33 -7.75 -6.49
CA LEU A 28 -3.27 -8.75 -6.40
C LEU A 28 -3.80 -10.10 -6.92
N PRO A 29 -2.91 -10.96 -7.45
CA PRO A 29 -3.28 -12.31 -7.84
C PRO A 29 -3.87 -13.11 -6.67
N ASP A 30 -4.63 -14.15 -7.00
CA ASP A 30 -5.14 -15.15 -6.04
C ASP A 30 -6.07 -14.58 -4.96
N GLY A 31 -6.62 -13.38 -5.17
CA GLY A 31 -7.48 -12.71 -4.19
C GLY A 31 -6.73 -12.25 -2.94
N LEU A 32 -5.39 -12.10 -3.02
CA LEU A 32 -4.54 -11.74 -1.89
C LEU A 32 -4.85 -10.36 -1.31
N GLY A 33 -5.40 -9.46 -2.13
CA GLY A 33 -5.69 -8.09 -1.75
C GLY A 33 -5.53 -7.12 -2.91
N ILE A 34 -5.09 -5.89 -2.62
CA ILE A 34 -4.78 -4.88 -3.63
C ILE A 34 -3.38 -4.30 -3.40
N CYS A 35 -2.79 -3.71 -4.43
CA CYS A 35 -1.74 -2.71 -4.26
C CYS A 35 -2.23 -1.35 -4.73
N VAL A 36 -1.74 -0.31 -4.06
CA VAL A 36 -2.10 1.08 -4.29
C VAL A 36 -0.84 1.92 -4.34
N TRP A 37 -0.72 2.79 -5.34
CA TRP A 37 0.37 3.75 -5.44
C TRP A 37 -0.14 5.11 -5.89
N GLN A 38 0.64 6.15 -5.61
CA GLN A 38 0.34 7.50 -6.06
C GLN A 38 0.86 7.71 -7.49
N THR A 39 -0.03 8.10 -8.40
CA THR A 39 0.34 8.47 -9.77
C THR A 39 0.69 9.95 -9.82
N GLY A 40 1.82 10.26 -10.48
CA GLY A 40 2.30 11.64 -10.63
C GLY A 40 3.11 12.20 -9.46
N VAL A 41 3.30 11.42 -8.38
CA VAL A 41 4.12 11.81 -7.22
C VAL A 41 5.46 11.08 -7.25
N ARG A 42 6.57 11.83 -7.33
CA ARG A 42 7.91 11.24 -7.17
C ARG A 42 8.10 10.81 -5.71
N GLY A 43 8.55 9.58 -5.50
CA GLY A 43 8.86 9.07 -4.16
C GLY A 43 7.69 8.48 -3.37
N GLY A 44 6.46 8.47 -3.92
CA GLY A 44 5.25 8.08 -3.19
C GLY A 44 5.20 6.62 -2.72
N GLY A 45 6.00 5.72 -3.28
CA GLY A 45 6.01 4.31 -2.88
C GLY A 45 4.73 3.55 -3.26
N THR A 46 4.55 2.37 -2.70
CA THR A 46 3.40 1.49 -2.94
C THR A 46 2.96 0.82 -1.64
N ILE A 47 1.66 0.80 -1.40
CA ILE A 47 1.04 0.11 -0.27
C ILE A 47 0.32 -1.14 -0.81
N PHE A 48 0.71 -2.30 -0.32
CA PHE A 48 -0.02 -3.56 -0.48
C PHE A 48 -0.98 -3.69 0.70
N VAL A 49 -2.23 -4.05 0.45
CA VAL A 49 -3.28 -4.22 1.46
C VAL A 49 -3.88 -5.60 1.30
N GLY A 50 -3.82 -6.42 2.35
CA GLY A 50 -4.41 -7.75 2.40
C GLY A 50 -5.91 -7.71 2.65
N CYS A 51 -6.59 -8.83 2.37
CA CYS A 51 -8.02 -8.97 2.71
C CYS A 51 -8.32 -8.83 4.22
N ASP A 52 -7.32 -9.07 5.05
CA ASP A 52 -7.31 -8.90 6.52
C ASP A 52 -6.91 -7.48 6.95
N GLU A 53 -6.78 -6.55 6.00
CA GLU A 53 -6.35 -5.16 6.21
C GLU A 53 -4.92 -5.00 6.74
N THR A 54 -4.14 -6.09 6.75
CA THR A 54 -2.70 -5.99 6.98
C THR A 54 -2.04 -5.33 5.78
N VAL A 55 -1.02 -4.52 6.05
CA VAL A 55 -0.41 -3.68 5.01
C VAL A 55 1.09 -3.89 4.91
N LEU A 56 1.63 -3.61 3.73
CA LEU A 56 3.06 -3.48 3.49
C LEU A 56 3.30 -2.22 2.66
N PHE A 57 4.07 -1.29 3.20
CA PHE A 57 4.62 -0.16 2.45
C PHE A 57 5.98 -0.54 1.88
N VAL A 58 6.16 -0.29 0.60
CA VAL A 58 7.47 -0.35 -0.07
C VAL A 58 7.80 1.00 -0.68
N GLY A 59 9.05 1.44 -0.50
CA GLY A 59 9.53 2.70 -1.08
C GLY A 59 9.54 2.65 -2.61
N SER A 60 9.54 3.81 -3.26
CA SER A 60 9.41 3.92 -4.72
C SER A 60 10.53 3.23 -5.51
N ALA A 61 11.67 2.93 -4.89
CA ALA A 61 12.75 2.16 -5.50
C ALA A 61 12.46 0.65 -5.57
N THR A 62 11.49 0.16 -4.79
CA THR A 62 11.05 -1.24 -4.82
C THR A 62 9.95 -1.40 -5.85
N GLY A 63 10.22 -2.18 -6.89
CA GLY A 63 9.22 -2.51 -7.92
C GLY A 63 8.09 -3.39 -7.40
N PHE A 64 7.00 -3.46 -8.17
CA PHE A 64 5.81 -4.23 -7.85
C PHE A 64 6.10 -5.70 -7.51
N ASP A 65 6.88 -6.41 -8.33
CA ASP A 65 7.14 -7.85 -8.14
C ASP A 65 7.89 -8.14 -6.83
N ALA A 66 8.86 -7.30 -6.48
CA ALA A 66 9.60 -7.41 -5.24
C ALA A 66 8.71 -7.13 -4.02
N GLY A 67 7.83 -6.12 -4.11
CA GLY A 67 6.84 -5.83 -3.07
C GLY A 67 5.82 -6.95 -2.91
N LEU A 68 5.32 -7.52 -4.02
CA LEU A 68 4.40 -8.65 -4.01
C LEU A 68 5.04 -9.90 -3.39
N ALA A 69 6.30 -10.20 -3.73
CA ALA A 69 7.03 -11.32 -3.16
C ALA A 69 7.19 -11.15 -1.63
N ALA A 70 7.59 -9.96 -1.17
CA ALA A 70 7.69 -9.66 0.26
C ALA A 70 6.33 -9.80 0.97
N PHE A 71 5.25 -9.32 0.36
CA PHE A 71 3.91 -9.44 0.91
C PHE A 71 3.44 -10.90 1.02
N ARG A 72 3.70 -11.71 -0.03
CA ARG A 72 3.43 -13.16 -0.03
C ARG A 72 4.23 -13.92 1.04
N GLN A 73 5.43 -13.46 1.35
CA GLN A 73 6.27 -14.01 2.42
C GLN A 73 5.81 -13.60 3.83
N GLY A 74 4.69 -12.86 3.96
CA GLY A 74 4.15 -12.44 5.25
C GLY A 74 4.76 -11.15 5.81
N ARG A 75 5.63 -10.45 5.06
CA ARG A 75 6.15 -9.16 5.52
C ARG A 75 5.04 -8.12 5.58
N ARG A 76 4.98 -7.37 6.68
CA ARG A 76 4.03 -6.29 6.92
C ARG A 76 4.74 -5.06 7.46
N THR A 77 4.12 -3.91 7.27
CA THR A 77 4.51 -2.64 7.86
C THR A 77 3.59 -2.36 9.04
N PRO A 78 4.11 -2.27 10.28
CA PRO A 78 3.33 -1.87 11.44
C PRO A 78 2.68 -0.49 11.23
N ALA A 79 1.47 -0.30 11.77
CA ALA A 79 0.72 0.94 11.57
C ALA A 79 1.45 2.18 12.13
N GLU A 80 2.29 2.03 13.16
CA GLU A 80 3.08 3.14 13.70
C GLU A 80 4.06 3.73 12.68
N ARG A 81 4.51 2.94 11.69
CA ARG A 81 5.46 3.38 10.66
C ARG A 81 4.84 4.30 9.61
N PHE A 82 3.52 4.41 9.55
CA PHE A 82 2.82 5.31 8.63
C PHE A 82 2.58 6.69 9.24
N ARG A 83 2.67 6.81 10.57
CA ARG A 83 2.53 8.10 11.23
C ARG A 83 3.83 8.86 11.08
N SER A 84 3.77 9.97 10.36
CA SER A 84 4.77 11.02 10.47
C SER A 84 4.68 11.55 11.91
N GLU A 85 5.74 11.43 12.73
CA GLU A 85 5.76 12.10 14.03
C GLU A 85 5.63 13.63 13.81
N PRO A 86 4.89 14.33 14.69
CA PRO A 86 4.65 15.78 14.58
C PRO A 86 5.94 16.61 14.66
#